data_AF-A0A1Y2WFN2-F1
#
_entry.id   AF-A0A1Y2WFN2-F1
#
_cell.length_a   1.000
_cell.length_b   1.000
_cell.length_c   1.000
_cell.angle_alpha   90.00
_cell.angle_beta   90.00
_cell.angle_gamma   90.00
#
_symmetry.space_group_name_H-M   'P 1'
#
loop_
_entity.id
_entity.type
_entity.pdbx_description
1 polymer ?
#
loop_
_entity_poly.entity_id
_entity_poly.type
_entity_poly.pdbx_seq_one_letter_code
_entity_poly.pdbx_strand_id
1 'polypeptide(L)'
;MSSTQVALAGATGNLGVPILKALLDAGFPVTVLSRKGGNASSKLTPHPNLTIKEVDFTSVESLTPALVGVVVVVSCVATLAIGSQNPLIDASVAAGVKRFIPAEFGIDTANPLCQKLPLGSLKASVQEYLLTKLKSNPSFTYTAIANGFFLDWCLETRLLLDLSQHSAILYNGGDVPFSATNLGDIAKAVLGVIRNQAQTANRIVYVHSARVTQNQLIQYAKDVDGKDWTTSIKDTEEIKQEGLAELAKGPEADVDAATLGFSFCGIMGIGYGGDFSTHLDNELLGIKELSEAELRALVASFL
;
A
#
# COMPACT_ATOMS: atom_id res chain seq x y z
N MET A 1 -20.87 13.16 -18.45
CA MET A 1 -19.40 12.96 -18.53
C MET A 1 -19.16 11.46 -18.58
N SER A 2 -18.30 10.96 -19.47
CA SER A 2 -17.96 9.54 -19.50
C SER A 2 -17.31 9.15 -18.16
N SER A 3 -17.70 8.00 -17.59
CA SER A 3 -17.07 7.47 -16.37
C SER A 3 -15.57 7.28 -16.59
N THR A 4 -14.74 7.59 -15.59
CA THR A 4 -13.28 7.46 -15.66
C THR A 4 -12.90 5.98 -15.80
N GLN A 5 -12.33 5.58 -16.94
CA GLN A 5 -11.81 4.21 -17.09
C GLN A 5 -10.55 4.04 -16.23
N VAL A 6 -10.55 3.02 -15.38
CA VAL A 6 -9.42 2.69 -14.49
C VAL A 6 -8.79 1.37 -14.92
N ALA A 7 -7.46 1.27 -14.95
CA ALA A 7 -6.79 -0.01 -15.01
C ALA A 7 -6.16 -0.35 -13.66
N LEU A 8 -6.20 -1.62 -13.28
CA LEU A 8 -5.67 -2.12 -12.01
C LEU A 8 -4.71 -3.29 -12.25
N ALA A 9 -3.45 -3.11 -11.89
CA ALA A 9 -2.47 -4.18 -11.78
C ALA A 9 -2.44 -4.73 -10.35
N GLY A 10 -2.27 -6.05 -10.19
CA GLY A 10 -2.24 -6.68 -8.86
C GLY A 10 -3.60 -6.87 -8.20
N ALA A 11 -4.68 -6.92 -9.00
CA ALA A 11 -6.07 -6.97 -8.53
C ALA A 11 -6.43 -8.18 -7.62
N THR A 12 -5.63 -9.24 -7.62
CA THR A 12 -5.85 -10.44 -6.80
C THR A 12 -5.00 -10.47 -5.52
N GLY A 13 -4.22 -9.41 -5.25
CA GLY A 13 -3.39 -9.31 -4.04
C GLY A 13 -4.17 -8.73 -2.85
N ASN A 14 -3.55 -8.75 -1.66
CA ASN A 14 -4.16 -8.32 -0.40
C ASN A 14 -4.80 -6.93 -0.47
N LEU A 15 -4.14 -5.98 -1.13
CA LEU A 15 -4.66 -4.62 -1.33
C LEU A 15 -5.46 -4.46 -2.64
N GLY A 16 -5.12 -5.21 -3.69
CA GLY A 16 -5.79 -5.10 -4.98
C GLY A 16 -7.26 -5.53 -4.94
N VAL A 17 -7.59 -6.56 -4.14
CA VAL A 17 -8.96 -7.06 -3.97
C VAL A 17 -9.91 -5.98 -3.41
N PRO A 18 -9.63 -5.35 -2.25
CA PRO A 18 -10.51 -4.30 -1.72
C PRO A 18 -10.57 -3.07 -2.64
N ILE A 19 -9.48 -2.70 -3.31
CA ILE A 19 -9.49 -1.60 -4.30
C ILE A 19 -10.38 -1.93 -5.49
N LEU A 20 -10.28 -3.14 -6.06
CA LEU A 20 -11.12 -3.57 -7.18
C LEU A 20 -12.60 -3.49 -6.78
N LYS A 21 -12.95 -4.03 -5.61
CA LYS A 21 -14.32 -3.98 -5.10
C LYS A 21 -14.82 -2.55 -4.99
N ALA A 22 -14.04 -1.66 -4.37
CA ALA A 22 -14.43 -0.26 -4.19
C ALA A 22 -14.60 0.49 -5.53
N LEU A 23 -13.75 0.22 -6.51
CA LEU A 23 -13.87 0.80 -7.86
C LEU A 23 -15.17 0.35 -8.55
N LEU A 24 -15.47 -0.95 -8.50
CA LEU A 24 -16.67 -1.51 -9.13
C LEU A 24 -17.96 -1.03 -8.43
N ASP A 25 -17.98 -1.02 -7.09
CA ASP A 25 -19.10 -0.52 -6.28
C ASP A 25 -19.37 0.97 -6.55
N ALA A 26 -18.32 1.76 -6.83
CA ALA A 26 -18.43 3.15 -7.21
C ALA A 26 -18.81 3.37 -8.69
N GLY A 27 -19.04 2.30 -9.47
CA GLY A 27 -19.49 2.37 -10.85
C GLY A 27 -18.40 2.70 -11.86
N PHE A 28 -17.12 2.58 -11.50
CA PHE A 28 -16.04 2.76 -12.47
C PHE A 28 -15.93 1.55 -13.41
N PRO A 29 -15.77 1.77 -14.72
CA PRO A 29 -15.25 0.77 -15.64
C PRO A 29 -13.80 0.42 -15.28
N VAL A 30 -13.53 -0.85 -15.00
CA VAL A 30 -12.21 -1.34 -14.56
C VAL A 30 -11.64 -2.36 -15.54
N THR A 31 -10.42 -2.10 -16.01
CA THR A 31 -9.58 -3.06 -16.73
C THR A 31 -8.56 -3.68 -15.76
N VAL A 32 -8.75 -4.92 -15.36
CA VAL A 32 -7.73 -5.66 -14.61
C VAL A 32 -6.65 -6.16 -15.56
N LEU A 33 -5.40 -5.83 -15.24
CA LEU A 33 -4.21 -6.35 -15.91
C LEU A 33 -3.80 -7.67 -15.25
N SER A 34 -4.05 -8.78 -15.91
CA SER A 34 -3.63 -10.11 -15.48
C SER A 34 -2.32 -10.50 -16.15
N ARG A 35 -1.42 -11.17 -15.44
CA ARG A 35 -0.24 -11.76 -16.07
C ARG A 35 -0.69 -12.81 -17.09
N LYS A 36 -0.05 -12.88 -18.27
CA LYS A 36 -0.23 -14.00 -19.22
C LYS A 36 0.01 -15.34 -18.50
N GLY A 37 -0.90 -16.29 -18.68
CA GLY A 37 -0.88 -17.57 -17.96
C GLY A 37 -1.19 -17.47 -16.46
N GLY A 38 -1.66 -16.31 -15.99
CA GLY A 38 -2.16 -16.11 -14.63
C GLY A 38 -3.56 -16.69 -14.44
N ASN A 39 -4.10 -16.56 -13.23
CA ASN A 39 -5.40 -17.11 -12.85
C ASN A 39 -6.38 -16.04 -12.35
N ALA A 40 -6.22 -14.78 -12.77
CA ALA A 40 -7.13 -13.71 -12.36
C ALA A 40 -8.57 -13.99 -12.81
N SER A 41 -8.77 -14.55 -14.00
CA SER A 41 -10.09 -14.90 -14.53
C SER A 41 -10.84 -15.94 -13.70
N SER A 42 -10.14 -16.83 -12.98
CA SER A 42 -10.76 -17.81 -12.09
C SER A 42 -10.90 -17.32 -10.64
N LYS A 43 -10.13 -16.30 -10.24
CA LYS A 43 -10.17 -15.73 -8.89
C LYS A 43 -11.13 -14.55 -8.75
N LEU A 44 -11.42 -13.84 -9.84
CA LEU A 44 -12.25 -12.65 -9.82
C LEU A 44 -13.69 -12.98 -10.18
N THR A 45 -14.63 -12.43 -9.40
CA THR A 45 -16.05 -12.56 -9.70
C THR A 45 -16.40 -11.70 -10.93
N PRO A 46 -17.12 -12.25 -11.94
CA PRO A 46 -17.57 -11.46 -13.08
C PRO A 46 -18.42 -10.26 -12.66
N HIS A 47 -18.22 -9.12 -13.32
CA HIS A 47 -18.97 -7.90 -13.08
C HIS A 47 -19.17 -7.13 -14.39
N PRO A 48 -20.33 -6.48 -14.64
CA PRO A 48 -20.58 -5.75 -15.88
C PRO A 48 -19.55 -4.67 -16.22
N ASN A 49 -18.98 -4.03 -15.19
CA ASN A 49 -17.94 -3.00 -15.33
C ASN A 49 -16.50 -3.56 -15.30
N LEU A 50 -16.32 -4.88 -15.26
CA LEU A 50 -15.00 -5.51 -15.17
C LEU A 50 -14.60 -6.11 -16.52
N THR A 51 -13.44 -5.68 -17.02
CA THR A 51 -12.73 -6.33 -18.14
C THR A 51 -11.40 -6.86 -17.62
N ILE A 52 -11.03 -8.09 -17.99
CA ILE A 52 -9.72 -8.67 -17.68
C ILE A 52 -8.92 -8.73 -18.98
N LYS A 53 -7.68 -8.21 -18.97
CA LYS A 53 -6.75 -8.30 -20.09
C LYS A 53 -5.46 -8.96 -19.65
N GLU A 54 -5.03 -9.98 -20.39
CA GLU A 54 -3.75 -10.64 -20.16
C GLU A 54 -2.61 -9.84 -20.79
N VAL A 55 -1.55 -9.63 -20.00
CA VAL A 55 -0.39 -8.84 -20.38
C VAL A 55 0.90 -9.48 -19.90
N ASP A 56 1.99 -9.19 -20.59
CA ASP A 56 3.34 -9.38 -20.09
C ASP A 56 3.81 -8.07 -19.45
N PHE A 57 4.00 -8.09 -18.12
CA PHE A 57 4.42 -6.90 -17.35
C PHE A 57 5.85 -6.43 -17.67
N THR A 58 6.62 -7.21 -18.41
CA THR A 58 7.97 -6.84 -18.85
C THR A 58 7.98 -6.17 -20.23
N SER A 59 6.85 -6.18 -20.95
CA SER A 59 6.75 -5.72 -22.33
C SER A 59 5.80 -4.53 -22.46
N VAL A 60 6.36 -3.36 -22.79
CA VAL A 60 5.59 -2.14 -23.09
C VAL A 60 4.61 -2.37 -24.25
N GLU A 61 5.04 -3.12 -25.27
CA GLU A 61 4.21 -3.48 -26.42
C GLU A 61 3.02 -4.37 -26.02
N SER A 62 3.20 -5.29 -25.07
CA SER A 62 2.10 -6.10 -24.56
C SER A 62 1.12 -5.30 -23.68
N LEU A 63 1.62 -4.29 -22.95
CA LEU A 63 0.83 -3.51 -21.99
C LEU A 63 0.02 -2.40 -22.66
N THR A 64 0.60 -1.70 -23.65
CA THR A 64 0.02 -0.49 -24.23
C THR A 64 -1.40 -0.71 -24.81
N PRO A 65 -1.68 -1.77 -25.59
CA PRO A 65 -3.04 -2.03 -26.10
C PRO A 65 -4.07 -2.28 -25.00
N ALA A 66 -3.63 -2.77 -23.83
CA ALA A 66 -4.52 -2.99 -22.70
C ALA A 66 -5.01 -1.66 -22.08
N LEU A 67 -4.19 -0.61 -22.20
CA LEU A 67 -4.37 0.70 -21.57
C LEU A 67 -5.03 1.75 -22.47
N VAL A 68 -5.30 1.46 -23.75
CA VAL A 68 -6.00 2.40 -24.64
C VAL A 68 -7.37 2.77 -24.06
N GLY A 69 -7.62 4.07 -23.93
CA GLY A 69 -8.84 4.63 -23.35
C GLY A 69 -8.86 4.66 -21.80
N VAL A 70 -7.84 4.12 -21.13
CA VAL A 70 -7.68 4.21 -19.68
C VAL A 70 -7.25 5.62 -19.29
N VAL A 71 -7.88 6.18 -18.26
CA VAL A 71 -7.57 7.52 -17.72
C VAL A 71 -6.64 7.41 -16.51
N VAL A 72 -6.89 6.43 -15.63
CA VAL A 72 -6.11 6.21 -14.41
C VAL A 72 -5.58 4.78 -14.36
N VAL A 73 -4.31 4.61 -14.03
CA VAL A 73 -3.71 3.29 -13.75
C VAL A 73 -3.37 3.23 -12.27
N VAL A 74 -3.78 2.15 -11.60
CA VAL A 74 -3.44 1.84 -10.21
C VAL A 74 -2.59 0.58 -10.19
N SER A 75 -1.42 0.67 -9.57
CA SER A 75 -0.50 -0.45 -9.40
C SER A 75 -0.54 -0.94 -7.96
N CYS A 76 -1.00 -2.17 -7.78
CA CYS A 76 -0.94 -2.90 -6.51
C CYS A 76 -0.07 -4.16 -6.66
N VAL A 77 1.00 -4.07 -7.47
CA VAL A 77 1.91 -5.20 -7.67
C VAL A 77 2.56 -5.61 -6.35
N ALA A 78 2.88 -6.89 -6.24
CA ALA A 78 3.50 -7.44 -5.04
C ALA A 78 4.87 -6.80 -4.78
N THR A 79 5.31 -6.87 -3.53
CA THR A 79 6.57 -6.34 -3.02
C THR A 79 7.77 -6.62 -3.92
N LEU A 80 7.94 -7.87 -4.35
CA LEU A 80 9.04 -8.31 -5.24
C LEU A 80 9.02 -7.64 -6.63
N ALA A 81 7.90 -7.06 -7.05
CA ALA A 81 7.73 -6.41 -8.34
C ALA A 81 7.72 -4.87 -8.25
N ILE A 82 7.90 -4.28 -7.06
CA ILE A 82 7.89 -2.82 -6.88
C ILE A 82 8.92 -2.13 -7.78
N GLY A 83 10.13 -2.69 -7.88
CA GLY A 83 11.20 -2.17 -8.74
C GLY A 83 10.96 -2.36 -10.26
N SER A 84 9.94 -3.11 -10.67
CA SER A 84 9.69 -3.47 -12.07
C SER A 84 8.44 -2.80 -12.65
N GLN A 85 8.07 -1.62 -12.15
CA GLN A 85 6.89 -0.88 -12.61
C GLN A 85 7.13 -0.06 -13.88
N ASN A 86 8.39 0.16 -14.28
CA ASN A 86 8.76 1.04 -15.40
C ASN A 86 8.09 0.67 -16.73
N PRO A 87 7.98 -0.61 -17.15
CA PRO A 87 7.26 -0.96 -18.37
C PRO A 87 5.77 -0.60 -18.32
N LEU A 88 5.13 -0.71 -17.15
CA LEU A 88 3.74 -0.31 -16.95
C LEU A 88 3.59 1.22 -17.00
N ILE A 89 4.55 1.96 -16.47
CA ILE A 89 4.60 3.43 -16.57
C ILE A 89 4.77 3.85 -18.04
N ASP A 90 5.70 3.24 -18.77
CA ASP A 90 5.94 3.51 -20.18
C ASP A 90 4.71 3.24 -21.05
N ALA A 91 4.07 2.09 -20.84
CA ALA A 91 2.83 1.75 -21.53
C ALA A 91 1.69 2.71 -21.19
N SER A 92 1.63 3.20 -19.94
CA SER A 92 0.64 4.20 -19.53
C SER A 92 0.84 5.51 -20.28
N VAL A 93 2.08 5.98 -20.38
CA VAL A 93 2.44 7.18 -21.15
C VAL A 93 2.10 6.99 -22.63
N ALA A 94 2.51 5.87 -23.23
CA ALA A 94 2.26 5.56 -24.64
C ALA A 94 0.76 5.46 -24.98
N ALA A 95 -0.05 4.94 -24.07
CA ALA A 95 -1.51 4.84 -24.23
C ALA A 95 -2.26 6.16 -23.92
N GLY A 96 -1.57 7.20 -23.46
CA GLY A 96 -2.16 8.51 -23.17
C GLY A 96 -2.89 8.62 -21.81
N VAL A 97 -2.59 7.71 -20.87
CA VAL A 97 -3.09 7.74 -19.48
C VAL A 97 -2.79 9.10 -18.84
N LYS A 98 -3.69 9.57 -17.95
CA LYS A 98 -3.56 10.88 -17.29
C LYS A 98 -3.01 10.81 -15.87
N ARG A 99 -3.33 9.75 -15.13
CA ARG A 99 -2.88 9.56 -13.74
C ARG A 99 -2.33 8.16 -13.52
N PHE A 100 -1.18 8.08 -12.87
CA PHE A 100 -0.59 6.83 -12.38
C PHE A 100 -0.54 6.82 -10.85
N ILE A 101 -1.02 5.77 -10.21
CA ILE A 101 -0.90 5.53 -8.78
C ILE A 101 0.04 4.33 -8.60
N PRO A 102 1.32 4.55 -8.28
CA PRO A 102 2.31 3.47 -8.12
C PRO A 102 2.05 2.61 -6.88
N ALA A 103 2.68 1.42 -6.85
CA ALA A 103 2.68 0.51 -5.70
C ALA A 103 3.54 1.05 -4.55
N GLU A 104 3.07 2.11 -3.91
CA GLU A 104 3.74 2.86 -2.84
C GLU A 104 3.20 2.57 -1.45
N PHE A 105 1.92 2.23 -1.35
CA PHE A 105 1.15 1.93 -0.12
C PHE A 105 2.01 1.42 1.05
N GLY A 106 2.27 2.28 2.05
CA GLY A 106 3.09 1.96 3.21
C GLY A 106 3.89 3.15 3.77
N ILE A 107 5.22 2.96 3.84
CA ILE A 107 6.22 3.89 4.40
C ILE A 107 6.20 5.28 3.76
N ASP A 108 6.67 6.30 4.50
CA ASP A 108 6.87 7.65 3.96
C ASP A 108 8.15 7.73 3.13
N THR A 109 8.03 7.61 1.81
CA THR A 109 9.15 7.73 0.89
C THR A 109 9.63 9.17 0.65
N ALA A 110 8.98 10.20 1.21
CA ALA A 110 9.59 11.54 1.27
C ALA A 110 10.68 11.61 2.34
N ASN A 111 10.64 10.74 3.36
CA ASN A 111 11.64 10.71 4.40
C ASN A 111 12.97 10.12 3.89
N PRO A 112 14.11 10.83 4.03
CA PRO A 112 15.42 10.34 3.57
C PRO A 112 15.89 9.05 4.24
N LEU A 113 15.43 8.74 5.46
CA LEU A 113 15.75 7.47 6.12
C LEU A 113 15.00 6.31 5.46
N CYS A 114 13.72 6.49 5.15
CA CYS A 114 12.94 5.50 4.39
C CYS A 114 13.58 5.23 3.03
N GLN A 115 13.97 6.27 2.29
CA GLN A 115 14.62 6.13 0.97
C GLN A 115 15.93 5.31 1.01
N LYS A 116 16.63 5.28 2.16
CA LYS A 116 17.87 4.52 2.34
C LYS A 116 17.62 3.05 2.68
N LEU A 117 16.42 2.66 3.07
CA LEU A 117 16.06 1.25 3.21
C LEU A 117 15.98 0.59 1.83
N PRO A 118 16.36 -0.68 1.67
CA PRO A 118 16.25 -1.37 0.37
C PRO A 118 14.86 -1.31 -0.26
N LEU A 119 13.79 -1.39 0.55
CA LEU A 119 12.42 -1.19 0.06
C LEU A 119 12.18 0.25 -0.42
N GLY A 120 12.59 1.23 0.36
CA GLY A 120 12.35 2.63 0.05
C GLY A 120 13.18 3.12 -1.13
N SER A 121 14.37 2.56 -1.36
CA SER A 121 15.19 2.91 -2.52
C SER A 121 14.54 2.42 -3.83
N LEU A 122 13.91 1.24 -3.84
CA LEU A 122 13.13 0.76 -4.98
C LEU A 122 11.95 1.68 -5.29
N LYS A 123 11.21 2.09 -4.24
CA LYS A 123 10.08 3.03 -4.37
C LYS A 123 10.54 4.43 -4.84
N ALA A 124 11.59 4.96 -4.23
CA ALA A 124 12.18 6.24 -4.62
C ALA A 124 12.63 6.22 -6.10
N SER A 125 13.26 5.14 -6.57
CA SER A 125 13.65 4.98 -7.98
C SER A 125 12.45 5.01 -8.93
N VAL A 126 11.32 4.41 -8.55
CA VAL A 126 10.08 4.49 -9.33
C VAL A 126 9.53 5.92 -9.36
N GLN A 127 9.59 6.65 -8.24
CA GLN A 127 9.17 8.06 -8.21
C GLN A 127 10.07 8.95 -9.06
N GLU A 128 11.38 8.77 -8.98
CA GLU A 128 12.34 9.46 -9.86
C GLU A 128 12.03 9.16 -11.33
N TYR A 129 11.75 7.91 -11.66
CA TYR A 129 11.37 7.52 -13.02
C TYR A 129 10.07 8.19 -13.47
N LEU A 130 9.04 8.20 -12.62
CA LEU A 130 7.79 8.94 -12.89
C LEU A 130 8.09 10.41 -13.18
N LEU A 131 8.89 11.08 -12.33
CA LEU A 131 9.28 12.48 -12.53
C LEU A 131 9.97 12.71 -13.88
N THR A 132 10.79 11.76 -14.36
CA THR A 132 11.38 11.87 -15.71
C THR A 132 10.32 11.85 -16.81
N LYS A 133 9.27 11.03 -16.67
CA LYS A 133 8.19 10.92 -17.65
C LYS A 133 7.30 12.16 -17.71
N LEU A 134 7.04 12.79 -16.56
CA LEU A 134 6.25 14.02 -16.47
C LEU A 134 6.88 15.17 -17.30
N LYS A 135 8.21 15.27 -17.30
CA LYS A 135 8.94 16.34 -18.03
C LYS A 135 8.64 16.33 -19.52
N SER A 136 8.49 15.16 -20.13
CA SER A 136 8.18 15.01 -21.56
C SER A 136 6.69 14.83 -21.83
N ASN A 137 5.86 14.66 -20.80
CA ASN A 137 4.43 14.36 -20.93
C ASN A 137 3.62 15.18 -19.92
N PRO A 138 3.38 16.49 -20.15
CA PRO A 138 2.73 17.37 -19.18
C PRO A 138 1.29 16.96 -18.79
N SER A 139 0.62 16.15 -19.61
CA SER A 139 -0.73 15.63 -19.32
C SER A 139 -0.74 14.33 -18.52
N PHE A 140 0.43 13.72 -18.30
CA PHE A 140 0.62 12.58 -17.41
C PHE A 140 0.98 13.12 -16.02
N THR A 141 0.42 12.52 -14.98
CA THR A 141 0.65 12.89 -13.57
C THR A 141 0.69 11.64 -12.72
N TYR A 142 1.27 11.73 -11.51
CA TYR A 142 1.23 10.61 -10.55
C TYR A 142 0.71 11.04 -9.18
N THR A 143 0.32 10.07 -8.36
CA THR A 143 0.08 10.27 -6.92
C THR A 143 0.54 9.04 -6.17
N ALA A 144 1.51 9.18 -5.28
CA ALA A 144 1.87 8.14 -4.33
C ALA A 144 0.97 8.23 -3.08
N ILE A 145 0.68 7.10 -2.43
CA ILE A 145 -0.14 7.07 -1.22
C ILE A 145 0.70 6.46 -0.09
N ALA A 146 0.99 7.27 0.93
CA ALA A 146 1.57 6.81 2.19
C ALA A 146 0.43 6.56 3.19
N ASN A 147 0.33 5.34 3.70
CA ASN A 147 -0.78 4.93 4.57
C ASN A 147 -0.34 4.15 5.82
N GLY A 148 0.97 3.98 6.02
CA GLY A 148 1.50 3.18 7.12
C GLY A 148 1.09 1.72 7.01
N PHE A 149 0.76 1.07 8.14
CA PHE A 149 0.35 -0.33 8.11
C PHE A 149 -1.06 -0.51 7.55
N PHE A 150 -1.31 -1.68 6.96
CA PHE A 150 -2.66 -2.15 6.65
C PHE A 150 -3.24 -2.72 7.96
N LEU A 151 -3.91 -1.90 8.76
CA LEU A 151 -4.19 -2.18 10.17
C LEU A 151 -4.94 -3.51 10.36
N ASP A 152 -6.14 -3.61 9.77
CA ASP A 152 -6.99 -4.79 9.79
C ASP A 152 -6.27 -6.04 9.25
N TRP A 153 -5.54 -5.91 8.13
CA TRP A 153 -4.77 -7.00 7.56
C TRP A 153 -3.64 -7.46 8.47
N CYS A 154 -2.86 -6.55 9.05
CA CYS A 154 -1.76 -6.88 9.94
C CYS A 154 -2.22 -7.54 11.26
N LEU A 155 -3.44 -7.24 11.72
CA LEU A 155 -4.07 -7.93 12.85
C LEU A 155 -4.57 -9.33 12.44
N GLU A 156 -5.29 -9.44 11.33
CA GLU A 156 -5.76 -10.73 10.76
C GLU A 156 -4.61 -11.72 10.54
N THR A 157 -3.51 -11.24 9.95
CA THR A 157 -2.33 -12.08 9.65
C THR A 157 -1.33 -12.16 10.80
N ARG A 158 -1.65 -11.57 11.96
CA ARG A 158 -0.84 -11.63 13.19
C ARG A 158 0.56 -11.03 13.05
N LEU A 159 0.75 -10.13 12.07
CA LEU A 159 2.04 -9.49 11.80
C LEU A 159 2.35 -8.39 12.81
N LEU A 160 1.33 -7.62 13.20
CA LEU A 160 1.51 -6.53 14.15
C LEU A 160 1.39 -7.02 15.60
N LEU A 161 0.40 -7.88 15.87
CA LEU A 161 0.10 -8.53 17.15
C LEU A 161 -0.59 -9.88 16.88
N ASP A 162 -0.30 -10.92 17.67
CA ASP A 162 -1.10 -12.15 17.68
C ASP A 162 -2.15 -12.07 18.78
N LEU A 163 -3.31 -11.48 18.45
CA LEU A 163 -4.44 -11.32 19.36
C LEU A 163 -5.00 -12.67 19.82
N SER A 164 -4.93 -13.70 18.97
CA SER A 164 -5.45 -15.05 19.30
C SER A 164 -4.60 -15.80 20.33
N GLN A 165 -3.31 -15.45 20.42
CA GLN A 165 -2.34 -16.06 21.35
C GLN A 165 -1.87 -15.08 22.44
N HIS A 166 -2.43 -13.87 22.50
CA HIS A 166 -2.03 -12.83 23.44
C HIS A 166 -0.52 -12.61 23.43
N SER A 167 0.08 -12.50 22.23
CA SER A 167 1.52 -12.35 22.09
C SER A 167 1.94 -11.32 21.06
N ALA A 168 3.09 -10.71 21.29
CA ALA A 168 3.64 -9.70 20.38
C ALA A 168 5.16 -9.54 20.53
N ILE A 169 5.81 -9.17 19.43
CA ILE A 169 7.14 -8.54 19.46
C ILE A 169 6.92 -7.03 19.50
N LEU A 170 7.32 -6.38 20.59
CA LEU A 170 7.22 -4.94 20.78
C LEU A 170 8.43 -4.24 20.17
N TYR A 171 8.20 -3.51 19.09
CA TYR A 171 9.28 -2.79 18.40
C TYR A 171 9.62 -1.51 19.13
N ASN A 172 10.90 -1.33 19.48
CA ASN A 172 11.39 -0.20 20.26
C ASN A 172 10.58 0.01 21.58
N GLY A 173 10.13 -1.08 22.21
CA GLY A 173 9.32 -1.05 23.44
C GLY A 173 7.80 -0.91 23.24
N GLY A 174 7.31 -0.74 22.01
CA GLY A 174 5.88 -0.80 21.68
C GLY A 174 5.09 0.51 21.84
N ASP A 175 5.73 1.58 22.32
CA ASP A 175 5.13 2.91 22.49
C ASP A 175 5.41 3.89 21.36
N VAL A 176 6.15 3.47 20.32
CA VAL A 176 6.35 4.32 19.13
C VAL A 176 5.01 4.53 18.43
N PRO A 177 4.53 5.78 18.28
CA PRO A 177 3.30 6.05 17.56
C PRO A 177 3.50 5.89 16.05
N PHE A 178 2.52 5.29 15.39
CA PHE A 178 2.51 5.14 13.94
C PHE A 178 1.10 5.26 13.37
N SER A 179 1.04 5.65 12.10
CA SER A 179 -0.17 5.64 11.28
C SER A 179 -0.48 4.22 10.80
N ALA A 180 -1.75 3.84 10.89
CA ALA A 180 -2.26 2.59 10.34
C ALA A 180 -3.61 2.84 9.68
N THR A 181 -3.86 2.17 8.56
CA THR A 181 -5.04 2.37 7.71
C THR A 181 -5.70 1.04 7.44
N ASN A 182 -7.01 0.95 7.62
CA ASN A 182 -7.77 -0.23 7.21
C ASN A 182 -7.76 -0.34 5.68
N LEU A 183 -7.73 -1.56 5.15
CA LEU A 183 -7.74 -1.81 3.70
C LEU A 183 -8.89 -1.09 2.99
N GLY A 184 -10.06 -1.02 3.63
CA GLY A 184 -11.22 -0.29 3.11
C GLY A 184 -10.99 1.23 2.97
N ASP A 185 -10.25 1.84 3.88
CA ASP A 185 -9.93 3.28 3.82
C ASP A 185 -8.80 3.55 2.82
N ILE A 186 -7.86 2.63 2.62
CA ILE A 186 -6.89 2.73 1.52
C ILE A 186 -7.61 2.70 0.16
N ALA A 187 -8.62 1.83 0.02
CA ALA A 187 -9.44 1.79 -1.18
C ALA A 187 -10.22 3.12 -1.39
N LYS A 188 -10.77 3.71 -0.32
CA LYS A 188 -11.37 5.05 -0.39
C LYS A 188 -10.35 6.12 -0.79
N ALA A 189 -9.10 6.04 -0.29
CA ALA A 189 -8.07 6.99 -0.64
C ALA A 189 -7.75 6.96 -2.14
N VAL A 190 -7.69 5.76 -2.75
CA VAL A 190 -7.58 5.60 -4.21
C VAL A 190 -8.75 6.25 -4.95
N LEU A 191 -9.99 6.04 -4.49
CA LEU A 191 -11.17 6.71 -5.06
C LEU A 191 -11.09 8.24 -4.91
N GLY A 192 -10.62 8.72 -3.75
CA GLY A 192 -10.40 10.13 -3.47
C GLY A 192 -9.37 10.75 -4.42
N VAL A 193 -8.26 10.06 -4.71
CA VAL A 193 -7.25 10.50 -5.67
C VAL A 193 -7.82 10.57 -7.09
N ILE A 194 -8.62 9.58 -7.51
CA ILE A 194 -9.29 9.57 -8.82
C ILE A 194 -10.26 10.74 -8.96
N ARG A 195 -10.94 11.14 -7.87
CA ARG A 195 -11.90 12.25 -7.84
C ARG A 195 -11.24 13.62 -7.70
N ASN A 196 -10.10 13.71 -7.03
CA ASN A 196 -9.37 14.95 -6.74
C ASN A 196 -8.04 15.02 -7.48
N GLN A 197 -8.05 14.76 -8.78
CA GLN A 197 -6.81 14.64 -9.57
C GLN A 197 -5.97 15.91 -9.54
N ALA A 198 -6.59 17.10 -9.58
CA ALA A 198 -5.85 18.36 -9.59
C ALA A 198 -5.09 18.58 -8.28
N GLN A 199 -5.75 18.37 -7.14
CA GLN A 199 -5.18 18.60 -5.81
C GLN A 199 -4.12 17.57 -5.42
N THR A 200 -4.20 16.37 -5.98
CA THR A 200 -3.30 15.24 -5.66
C THR A 200 -2.18 15.05 -6.69
N ALA A 201 -2.10 15.89 -7.71
CA ALA A 201 -1.14 15.74 -8.79
C ALA A 201 0.31 15.88 -8.32
N ASN A 202 1.14 14.91 -8.71
CA ASN A 202 2.61 14.92 -8.60
C ASN A 202 3.13 15.08 -7.18
N ARG A 203 2.43 14.48 -6.21
CA ARG A 203 2.83 14.47 -4.80
C ARG A 203 2.51 13.14 -4.14
N ILE A 204 3.07 12.95 -2.96
CA ILE A 204 2.64 11.93 -2.01
C ILE A 204 1.43 12.49 -1.25
N VAL A 205 0.39 11.68 -1.10
CA VAL A 205 -0.71 11.95 -0.18
C VAL A 205 -0.63 11.02 1.02
N TYR A 206 -1.02 11.53 2.18
CA TYR A 206 -0.89 10.84 3.46
C TYR A 206 -2.26 10.53 4.04
N VAL A 207 -2.52 9.29 4.40
CA VAL A 207 -3.79 8.89 5.01
C VAL A 207 -3.56 7.98 6.20
N HIS A 208 -4.50 8.00 7.13
CA HIS A 208 -4.63 6.93 8.11
C HIS A 208 -6.06 6.74 8.58
N SER A 209 -6.37 5.53 9.06
CA SER A 209 -7.61 5.27 9.80
C SER A 209 -7.41 5.57 11.28
N ALA A 210 -6.20 5.37 11.79
CA ALA A 210 -5.86 5.64 13.18
C ALA A 210 -4.37 5.91 13.35
N ARG A 211 -4.05 6.69 14.38
CA ARG A 211 -2.72 6.80 14.99
C ARG A 211 -2.69 5.93 16.23
N VAL A 212 -1.80 4.93 16.27
CA VAL A 212 -1.77 3.93 17.36
C VAL A 212 -0.36 3.62 17.83
N THR A 213 -0.26 2.91 18.97
CA THR A 213 0.96 2.20 19.41
C THR A 213 0.64 0.71 19.61
N GLN A 214 1.66 -0.16 19.65
CA GLN A 214 1.42 -1.58 19.94
C GLN A 214 0.86 -1.77 21.34
N ASN A 215 1.39 -1.05 22.33
CA ASN A 215 0.90 -1.14 23.72
C ASN A 215 -0.54 -0.66 23.85
N GLN A 216 -0.97 0.35 23.07
CA GLN A 216 -2.36 0.80 23.04
C GLN A 216 -3.30 -0.29 22.49
N LEU A 217 -2.92 -0.92 21.37
CA LEU A 217 -3.70 -2.02 20.79
C LEU A 217 -3.79 -3.23 21.74
N ILE A 218 -2.69 -3.57 22.43
CA ILE A 218 -2.67 -4.59 23.48
C ILE A 218 -3.58 -4.21 24.65
N GLN A 219 -3.55 -2.95 25.08
CA GLN A 219 -4.42 -2.49 26.17
C GLN A 219 -5.90 -2.62 25.77
N TYR A 220 -6.27 -2.29 24.53
CA TYR A 220 -7.64 -2.49 24.05
C TYR A 220 -8.09 -3.94 24.06
N ALA A 221 -7.19 -4.88 23.74
CA ALA A 221 -7.47 -6.31 23.86
C ALA A 221 -7.67 -6.73 25.33
N LYS A 222 -6.78 -6.29 26.22
CA LYS A 222 -6.86 -6.56 27.67
C LYS A 222 -8.14 -6.02 28.29
N ASP A 223 -8.60 -4.85 27.86
CA ASP A 223 -9.84 -4.25 28.36
C ASP A 223 -11.08 -5.09 27.99
N VAL A 224 -10.98 -5.99 27.00
CA VAL A 224 -12.08 -6.88 26.57
C VAL A 224 -12.09 -8.20 27.35
N ASP A 225 -10.93 -8.88 27.47
CA ASP A 225 -10.89 -10.25 28.01
C ASP A 225 -10.05 -10.43 29.29
N GLY A 226 -9.33 -9.40 29.71
CA GLY A 226 -8.51 -9.40 30.93
C GLY A 226 -7.30 -10.33 30.91
N LYS A 227 -6.89 -10.86 29.74
CA LYS A 227 -5.79 -11.82 29.66
C LYS A 227 -4.41 -11.17 29.71
N ASP A 228 -3.47 -11.87 30.32
CA ASP A 228 -2.05 -11.51 30.28
C ASP A 228 -1.46 -11.73 28.88
N TRP A 229 -0.44 -10.93 28.56
CA TRP A 229 0.23 -10.96 27.26
C TRP A 229 1.68 -11.42 27.38
N THR A 230 2.11 -12.29 26.47
CA THR A 230 3.51 -12.69 26.32
C THR A 230 4.19 -11.79 25.30
N THR A 231 5.06 -10.90 25.76
CA THR A 231 5.75 -9.94 24.89
C THR A 231 7.27 -10.11 24.92
N SER A 232 7.90 -9.97 23.77
CA SER A 232 9.35 -9.74 23.65
C SER A 232 9.61 -8.34 23.11
N ILE A 233 10.82 -7.80 23.30
CA ILE A 233 11.20 -6.49 22.78
C ILE A 233 12.23 -6.70 21.67
N LYS A 234 12.13 -5.89 20.61
CA LYS A 234 13.12 -5.88 19.54
C LYS A 234 13.30 -4.48 18.96
N ASP A 235 14.53 -4.03 18.80
CA ASP A 235 14.77 -2.73 18.19
C ASP A 235 14.63 -2.80 16.67
N THR A 236 14.04 -1.76 16.07
CA THR A 236 13.93 -1.68 14.59
C THR A 236 15.30 -1.59 13.91
N GLU A 237 16.34 -1.16 14.64
CA GLU A 237 17.70 -1.20 14.11
C GLU A 237 18.20 -2.65 13.97
N GLU A 238 17.88 -3.54 14.90
CA GLU A 238 18.18 -4.97 14.79
C GLU A 238 17.47 -5.59 13.59
N ILE A 239 16.17 -5.28 13.41
CA ILE A 239 15.39 -5.72 12.24
C ILE A 239 16.03 -5.25 10.94
N LYS A 240 16.52 -4.00 10.90
CA LYS A 240 17.22 -3.47 9.73
C LYS A 240 18.48 -4.28 9.43
N GLN A 241 19.30 -4.59 10.44
CA GLN A 241 20.53 -5.37 10.24
C GLN A 241 20.23 -6.80 9.82
N GLU A 242 19.21 -7.44 10.39
CA GLU A 242 18.75 -8.77 9.98
C GLU A 242 18.27 -8.78 8.54
N GLY A 243 17.44 -7.81 8.14
CA GLY A 243 16.98 -7.69 6.76
C GLY A 243 18.13 -7.48 5.78
N LEU A 244 19.12 -6.67 6.13
CA LEU A 244 20.32 -6.47 5.30
C LEU A 244 21.17 -7.75 5.19
N ALA A 245 21.35 -8.47 6.30
CA ALA A 245 22.06 -9.74 6.32
C ALA A 245 21.30 -10.82 5.52
N GLU A 246 19.97 -10.83 5.57
CA GLU A 246 19.13 -11.74 4.78
C GLU A 246 19.32 -11.48 3.28
N LEU A 247 19.23 -10.22 2.84
CA LEU A 247 19.46 -9.87 1.43
C LEU A 247 20.88 -10.21 0.96
N ALA A 248 21.88 -10.17 1.84
CA ALA A 248 23.26 -10.52 1.51
C ALA A 248 23.45 -12.01 1.16
N LYS A 249 22.48 -12.88 1.46
CA LYS A 249 22.49 -14.31 1.06
C LYS A 249 22.21 -14.51 -0.44
N GLY A 250 21.81 -13.46 -1.17
CA GLY A 250 21.63 -13.52 -2.61
C GLY A 250 20.48 -14.46 -3.02
N PRO A 251 20.68 -15.45 -3.90
CA PRO A 251 19.60 -16.32 -4.38
C PRO A 251 18.86 -17.13 -3.30
N GLU A 252 19.46 -17.33 -2.13
CA GLU A 252 18.87 -18.07 -1.00
C GLU A 252 18.11 -17.17 -0.02
N ALA A 253 18.09 -15.85 -0.26
CA ALA A 253 17.48 -14.89 0.65
C ALA A 253 15.95 -15.01 0.69
N ASP A 254 15.38 -14.91 1.89
CA ASP A 254 13.96 -14.61 2.05
C ASP A 254 13.72 -13.11 1.87
N VAL A 255 13.61 -12.70 0.60
CA VAL A 255 13.43 -11.29 0.21
C VAL A 255 12.10 -10.74 0.73
N ASP A 256 11.05 -11.56 0.81
CA ASP A 256 9.75 -11.12 1.31
C ASP A 256 9.82 -10.80 2.80
N ALA A 257 10.41 -11.68 3.61
CA ALA A 257 10.61 -11.44 5.03
C ALA A 257 11.51 -10.23 5.30
N ALA A 258 12.63 -10.11 4.58
CA ALA A 258 13.52 -8.95 4.69
C ALA A 258 12.79 -7.64 4.36
N THR A 259 11.98 -7.65 3.29
CA THR A 259 11.24 -6.46 2.86
C THR A 259 10.13 -6.08 3.81
N LEU A 260 9.46 -7.08 4.40
CA LEU A 260 8.52 -6.85 5.48
C LEU A 260 9.22 -6.19 6.67
N GLY A 261 10.39 -6.69 7.08
CA GLY A 261 11.23 -6.09 8.13
C GLY A 261 11.54 -4.61 7.86
N PHE A 262 11.94 -4.26 6.63
CA PHE A 262 12.15 -2.85 6.27
C PHE A 262 10.87 -2.01 6.34
N SER A 263 9.70 -2.59 6.12
CA SER A 263 8.42 -1.89 6.32
C SER A 263 8.20 -1.55 7.79
N PHE A 264 8.51 -2.47 8.71
CA PHE A 264 8.50 -2.19 10.15
C PHE A 264 9.50 -1.09 10.52
N CYS A 265 10.71 -1.11 9.96
CA CYS A 265 11.67 -0.04 10.16
C CYS A 265 11.14 1.33 9.70
N GLY A 266 10.54 1.40 8.51
CA GLY A 266 10.02 2.65 7.96
C GLY A 266 8.76 3.19 8.64
N ILE A 267 7.99 2.34 9.33
CA ILE A 267 6.75 2.75 10.01
C ILE A 267 6.97 2.97 11.52
N MET A 268 7.78 2.13 12.17
CA MET A 268 7.97 2.14 13.63
C MET A 268 9.37 2.57 14.07
N GLY A 269 10.27 2.83 13.13
CA GLY A 269 11.61 3.34 13.44
C GLY A 269 11.57 4.80 13.87
N ILE A 270 12.30 5.13 14.93
CA ILE A 270 12.45 6.51 15.40
C ILE A 270 13.08 7.36 14.29
N GLY A 271 12.41 8.46 13.93
CA GLY A 271 12.88 9.39 12.89
C GLY A 271 12.45 9.05 11.45
N TYR A 272 11.85 7.87 11.20
CA TYR A 272 11.40 7.47 9.86
C TYR A 272 10.08 8.12 9.42
N GLY A 273 9.41 8.85 10.32
CA GLY A 273 8.22 9.64 9.98
C GLY A 273 6.93 8.82 9.85
N GLY A 274 6.83 7.66 10.49
CA GLY A 274 5.65 6.79 10.42
C GLY A 274 4.37 7.33 11.07
N ASP A 275 4.43 8.47 11.79
CA ASP A 275 3.27 9.18 12.31
C ASP A 275 2.90 10.34 11.37
N PHE A 276 1.78 10.19 10.66
CA PHE A 276 1.34 11.15 9.63
C PHE A 276 0.40 12.24 10.17
N SER A 277 0.11 12.25 11.48
CA SER A 277 -0.99 13.03 12.07
C SER A 277 -0.91 14.54 11.83
N THR A 278 0.27 15.06 11.49
CA THR A 278 0.49 16.50 11.25
C THR A 278 0.27 16.94 9.80
N HIS A 279 0.03 16.01 8.88
CA HIS A 279 0.03 16.29 7.43
C HIS A 279 -0.87 15.34 6.61
N LEU A 280 -1.99 14.91 7.19
CA LEU A 280 -2.96 14.06 6.52
C LEU A 280 -3.69 14.78 5.38
N ASP A 281 -3.97 14.04 4.33
CA ASP A 281 -4.90 14.37 3.24
C ASP A 281 -6.27 13.69 3.45
N ASN A 282 -6.56 13.21 4.67
CA ASN A 282 -7.79 12.46 5.01
C ASN A 282 -9.07 13.19 4.57
N GLU A 283 -9.20 14.48 4.91
CA GLU A 283 -10.38 15.28 4.55
C GLU A 283 -10.55 15.38 3.02
N LEU A 284 -9.46 15.68 2.30
CA LEU A 284 -9.45 15.78 0.84
C LEU A 284 -9.89 14.46 0.18
N LEU A 285 -9.52 13.34 0.78
CA LEU A 285 -9.75 11.99 0.24
C LEU A 285 -11.00 11.30 0.81
N GLY A 286 -11.72 11.96 1.73
CA GLY A 286 -12.95 11.43 2.34
C GLY A 286 -12.68 10.28 3.32
N ILE A 287 -11.52 10.27 3.96
CA ILE A 287 -11.18 9.31 5.02
C ILE A 287 -11.58 9.90 6.36
N LYS A 288 -12.32 9.12 7.13
CA LYS A 288 -12.68 9.45 8.51
C LYS A 288 -11.82 8.59 9.43
N GLU A 289 -11.13 9.23 10.36
CA GLU A 289 -10.42 8.51 11.42
C GLU A 289 -11.41 7.74 12.32
N LEU A 290 -10.97 6.58 12.78
CA LEU A 290 -11.70 5.77 13.74
C LEU A 290 -11.73 6.50 15.08
N SER A 291 -12.91 6.59 15.68
CA SER A 291 -13.02 6.90 17.10
C SER A 291 -12.37 5.81 17.94
N GLU A 292 -12.04 6.13 19.20
CA GLU A 292 -11.51 5.13 20.14
C GLU A 292 -12.44 3.91 20.26
N ALA A 293 -13.77 4.12 20.29
CA ALA A 293 -14.74 3.05 20.35
C ALA A 293 -14.71 2.14 19.11
N GLU A 294 -14.61 2.72 17.91
CA GLU A 294 -14.50 1.96 16.66
C GLU A 294 -13.16 1.18 16.60
N LEU A 295 -12.07 1.78 17.06
CA LEU A 295 -10.76 1.13 17.12
C LEU A 295 -10.73 -0.03 18.13
N ARG A 296 -11.34 0.15 19.32
CA ARG A 296 -11.51 -0.93 20.30
C ARG A 296 -12.35 -2.07 19.75
N ALA A 297 -13.45 -1.76 19.07
CA ALA A 297 -14.30 -2.76 18.43
C ALA A 297 -13.55 -3.54 17.33
N LEU A 298 -12.70 -2.86 16.55
CA LEU A 298 -11.84 -3.50 15.56
C LEU A 298 -10.88 -4.49 16.24
N VAL A 299 -10.13 -4.07 17.26
CA VAL A 299 -9.21 -4.97 18.01
C VAL A 299 -9.97 -6.17 18.59
N ALA A 300 -11.14 -5.92 19.19
CA ALA A 300 -11.97 -6.97 19.78
C ALA A 300 -12.45 -8.03 18.76
N SER A 301 -12.60 -7.67 17.49
CA SER A 301 -13.05 -8.60 16.45
C SER A 301 -12.02 -9.68 16.05
N PHE A 302 -10.78 -9.55 16.52
CA PHE A 302 -9.68 -10.51 16.26
C PHE A 302 -9.27 -11.32 17.50
N LEU A 303 -10.01 -11.20 18.61
CA LEU A 303 -9.82 -12.00 19.83
C LEU A 303 -10.45 -13.39 19.72
#